data_AF-A0A925WPN9-F1
#
_entry.id   AF-A0A925WPN9-F1
#
_cell.length_a   1.000
_cell.length_b   1.000
_cell.length_c   1.000
_cell.angle_alpha   90.00
_cell.angle_beta   90.00
_cell.angle_gamma   90.00
#
_symmetry.space_group_name_H-M   'P 1'
#
loop_
_entity.id
_entity.type
_entity.pdbx_description
1 polymer ?
#
loop_
_entity_poly.entity_id
_entity_poly.type
_entity_poly.pdbx_seq_one_letter_code
_entity_poly.pdbx_strand_id
1 'polypeptide(L)'
;MLKYIRRLLMFLFMLIRRVVIFLAMLTLIVYIGVLLNFTDSNPTGRRYSSAMPLTSGQGDSQEIGASGVAILARDLNLPLNDAPDQLQCVCGSGYTTALPNKQCRLCVSSTPLLSRGNYRRPDFVTRDFIAESKNVQQLVYESRDFEQIQDYATAARALGRPLWLYVRVNTQVDLRFTFLVIDTGGGIVRYFSVPGWEDGVDREAKHAIAISGGVLSGTLILEALSRRSRKPRTPKTPRTPKHPALAANNKLNEAEALKDRATDRARIIIEREE
;
A
#
# COMPACT_ATOMS: atom_id res chain seq x y z
N MET A 1 -31.11 -4.83 -45.11
CA MET A 1 -31.04 -5.51 -43.80
C MET A 1 -29.61 -5.93 -43.41
N LEU A 2 -28.90 -6.73 -44.21
CA LEU A 2 -27.56 -7.26 -43.90
C LEU A 2 -26.48 -6.19 -43.53
N LYS A 3 -26.47 -5.05 -44.22
CA LYS A 3 -25.54 -3.94 -43.94
C LYS A 3 -25.75 -3.32 -42.55
N TYR A 4 -26.99 -3.23 -42.08
CA TYR A 4 -27.32 -2.67 -40.78
C TYR A 4 -26.88 -3.61 -39.66
N ILE A 5 -27.14 -4.91 -39.81
CA ILE A 5 -26.69 -5.95 -38.87
C ILE A 5 -25.16 -5.92 -38.72
N ARG A 6 -24.42 -5.81 -39.83
CA ARG A 6 -22.95 -5.74 -39.79
C ARG A 6 -22.41 -4.49 -39.10
N ARG A 7 -23.06 -3.33 -39.29
CA ARG A 7 -22.68 -2.08 -38.60
C ARG A 7 -22.97 -2.15 -37.10
N LEU A 8 -24.11 -2.72 -36.72
CA LEU A 8 -24.47 -2.92 -35.32
C LEU A 8 -23.47 -3.86 -34.62
N LEU A 9 -23.13 -4.99 -35.25
CA LEU A 9 -22.14 -5.93 -34.72
C LEU A 9 -20.75 -5.30 -34.57
N MET A 10 -20.30 -4.49 -35.54
CA MET A 10 -19.03 -3.75 -35.41
C MET A 10 -19.05 -2.75 -34.26
N PHE A 11 -20.18 -2.04 -34.07
CA PHE A 11 -20.33 -1.09 -32.98
C PHE A 11 -20.30 -1.80 -31.62
N LEU A 12 -21.09 -2.87 -31.48
CA LEU A 12 -21.14 -3.68 -30.27
C LEU A 12 -19.76 -4.26 -29.91
N PHE A 13 -19.05 -4.80 -30.90
CA PHE A 13 -17.70 -5.32 -30.72
C PHE A 13 -16.71 -4.24 -30.25
N MET A 14 -16.77 -3.03 -30.84
CA MET A 14 -15.94 -1.90 -30.41
C MET A 14 -16.27 -1.44 -28.99
N LEU A 15 -17.55 -1.44 -28.61
CA LEU A 15 -18.00 -1.10 -27.26
C LEU A 15 -17.49 -2.12 -26.23
N ILE A 16 -17.75 -3.41 -26.46
CA ILE A 16 -17.30 -4.51 -25.59
C ILE A 16 -15.78 -4.42 -25.39
N ARG A 17 -15.02 -4.23 -26.48
CA ARG A 17 -13.55 -4.11 -26.40
C ARG A 17 -13.11 -2.94 -25.51
N ARG A 18 -13.73 -1.77 -25.64
CA ARG A 18 -13.41 -0.59 -24.81
C ARG A 18 -13.71 -0.84 -23.33
N VAL A 19 -14.86 -1.47 -23.04
CA VAL A 19 -15.24 -1.84 -21.67
C VAL A 19 -14.23 -2.83 -21.09
N VAL A 20 -13.84 -3.87 -21.85
CA VAL A 20 -12.84 -4.86 -21.41
C VAL A 20 -11.49 -4.20 -21.11
N ILE A 21 -11.01 -3.31 -21.99
CA ILE A 21 -9.74 -2.58 -21.77
C ILE A 21 -9.84 -1.70 -20.52
N PHE A 22 -10.94 -0.98 -20.35
CA PHE A 22 -11.15 -0.13 -19.19
C PHE A 22 -11.15 -0.94 -17.88
N LEU A 23 -11.92 -2.04 -17.84
CA LEU A 23 -11.95 -2.92 -16.68
C LEU A 23 -10.57 -3.53 -16.41
N ALA A 24 -9.87 -4.00 -17.43
CA ALA A 24 -8.52 -4.56 -17.27
C ALA A 24 -7.52 -3.52 -16.71
N MET A 25 -7.56 -2.26 -17.16
CA MET A 25 -6.74 -1.19 -16.59
C MET A 25 -7.12 -0.89 -15.13
N LEU A 26 -8.41 -0.79 -14.82
CA LEU A 26 -8.87 -0.54 -13.46
C LEU A 26 -8.40 -1.64 -12.52
N THR A 27 -8.59 -2.90 -12.91
CA THR A 27 -8.11 -4.07 -12.17
C THR A 27 -6.60 -4.01 -11.97
N LEU A 28 -5.83 -3.72 -13.03
CA LEU A 28 -4.37 -3.60 -12.94
C LEU A 28 -3.95 -2.54 -11.91
N ILE A 29 -4.55 -1.34 -11.95
CA ILE A 29 -4.25 -0.24 -11.02
C ILE A 29 -4.53 -0.67 -9.57
N VAL A 30 -5.70 -1.27 -9.32
CA VAL A 30 -6.08 -1.74 -7.98
C VAL A 30 -5.08 -2.77 -7.46
N TYR A 31 -4.72 -3.78 -8.26
CA TYR A 31 -3.80 -4.83 -7.81
C TYR A 31 -2.35 -4.35 -7.68
N ILE A 32 -1.90 -3.39 -8.49
CA ILE A 32 -0.63 -2.70 -8.24
C ILE A 32 -0.70 -1.99 -6.88
N GLY A 33 -1.78 -1.28 -6.58
CA GLY A 33 -1.99 -0.64 -5.29
C GLY A 33 -2.00 -1.63 -4.12
N VAL A 34 -2.63 -2.79 -4.28
CA VAL A 34 -2.66 -3.86 -3.28
C VAL A 34 -1.30 -4.51 -3.06
N LEU A 35 -0.45 -4.58 -4.09
CA LEU A 35 0.95 -5.01 -3.97
C LEU A 35 1.83 -3.99 -3.27
N LEU A 36 1.41 -2.71 -3.24
CA LEU A 36 2.08 -1.74 -2.37
C LEU A 36 1.76 -2.13 -0.93
N ASN A 37 2.80 -2.46 -0.17
CA ASN A 37 2.74 -2.84 1.24
C ASN A 37 2.39 -1.65 2.15
N PHE A 38 1.48 -0.76 1.76
CA PHE A 38 1.08 0.46 2.47
C PHE A 38 -0.45 0.59 2.61
N THR A 39 -1.16 -0.54 2.65
CA THR A 39 -2.62 -0.60 2.57
C THR A 39 -3.31 -0.97 3.89
N ASP A 40 -2.59 -1.02 5.00
CA ASP A 40 -3.15 -1.47 6.27
C ASP A 40 -3.45 -0.31 7.23
N SER A 41 -4.49 -0.47 8.03
CA SER A 41 -5.03 0.53 8.96
C SER A 41 -4.24 0.68 10.26
N ASN A 42 -3.20 -0.12 10.45
CA ASN A 42 -2.37 -0.11 11.64
C ASN A 42 -1.33 1.04 11.61
N PRO A 43 -0.73 1.44 12.75
CA PRO A 43 0.22 2.55 12.82
C PRO A 43 1.42 2.51 11.86
N THR A 44 1.87 1.33 11.41
CA THR A 44 2.96 1.25 10.42
C THR A 44 2.49 1.61 9.01
N GLY A 45 1.18 1.57 8.76
CA GLY A 45 0.57 1.63 7.43
C GLY A 45 0.84 0.38 6.57
N ARG A 46 1.65 -0.58 7.05
CA ARG A 46 2.15 -1.70 6.27
C ARG A 46 1.43 -3.00 6.61
N ARG A 47 1.27 -3.87 5.62
CA ARG A 47 0.74 -5.24 5.82
C ARG A 47 1.79 -6.14 6.46
N TYR A 48 3.05 -6.01 6.05
CA TYR A 48 4.18 -6.77 6.56
C TYR A 48 5.37 -5.89 6.92
N SER A 49 6.20 -6.45 7.80
CA SER A 49 7.49 -5.86 8.19
C SER A 49 8.41 -5.61 7.00
N SER A 50 9.29 -4.60 7.12
CA SER A 50 10.29 -4.29 6.08
C SER A 50 11.40 -5.35 5.96
N ALA A 51 11.58 -6.17 6.99
CA ALA A 51 12.52 -7.28 7.02
C ALA A 51 11.94 -8.48 7.76
N MET A 52 12.52 -9.66 7.55
CA MET A 52 12.18 -10.86 8.31
C MET A 52 12.94 -10.84 9.65
N PRO A 53 12.29 -11.03 10.81
CA PRO A 53 13.01 -11.20 12.06
C PRO A 53 13.71 -12.57 12.10
N LEU A 54 14.59 -12.73 13.08
CA LEU A 54 15.20 -14.03 13.36
C LEU A 54 14.12 -15.04 13.76
N THR A 55 14.34 -16.28 13.40
CA THR A 55 13.46 -17.41 13.71
C THR A 55 14.21 -18.51 14.45
N SER A 56 13.49 -19.54 14.90
CA SER A 56 14.05 -20.68 15.61
C SER A 56 15.22 -21.29 14.83
N GLY A 57 16.38 -21.41 15.47
CA GLY A 57 17.62 -21.92 14.85
C GLY A 57 18.56 -20.83 14.31
N GLN A 58 18.18 -19.55 14.36
CA GLN A 58 19.02 -18.42 13.93
C GLN A 58 19.55 -17.56 15.10
N GLY A 59 19.09 -17.82 16.33
CA GLY A 59 19.48 -17.10 17.54
C GLY A 59 18.78 -17.68 18.78
N ASP A 60 19.10 -17.15 19.95
CA ASP A 60 18.38 -17.49 21.18
C ASP A 60 16.99 -16.82 21.25
N SER A 61 16.20 -17.15 22.27
CA SER A 61 14.84 -16.60 22.41
C SER A 61 14.81 -15.08 22.60
N GLN A 62 15.85 -14.51 23.21
CA GLN A 62 15.95 -13.07 23.46
C GLN A 62 16.34 -12.33 22.18
N GLU A 63 17.30 -12.83 21.41
CA GLU A 63 17.70 -12.31 20.11
C GLU A 63 16.55 -12.37 19.10
N ILE A 64 15.82 -13.49 19.09
CA ILE A 64 14.62 -13.66 18.25
C ILE A 64 13.57 -12.60 18.58
N GLY A 65 13.29 -12.38 19.87
CA GLY A 65 12.40 -11.32 20.32
C GLY A 65 12.90 -9.93 19.89
N ALA A 66 14.14 -9.59 20.25
CA ALA A 66 14.76 -8.30 19.99
C ALA A 66 14.80 -7.95 18.49
N SER A 67 15.02 -8.94 17.62
CA SER A 67 15.00 -8.72 16.17
C SER A 67 13.63 -8.24 15.66
N GLY A 68 12.53 -8.77 16.21
CA GLY A 68 11.18 -8.31 15.89
C GLY A 68 10.94 -6.87 16.35
N VAL A 69 11.34 -6.55 17.58
CA VAL A 69 11.22 -5.20 18.13
C VAL A 69 12.01 -4.19 17.29
N ALA A 70 13.26 -4.50 16.93
CA ALA A 70 14.12 -3.62 16.16
C ALA A 70 13.58 -3.32 14.75
N ILE A 71 12.99 -4.31 14.09
CA ILE A 71 12.33 -4.13 12.79
C ILE A 71 11.09 -3.26 12.94
N LEU A 72 10.26 -3.52 13.95
CA LEU A 72 9.05 -2.73 14.20
C LEU A 72 9.38 -1.27 14.56
N ALA A 73 10.44 -1.03 15.34
CA ALA A 73 10.91 0.31 15.68
C ALA A 73 11.25 1.13 14.42
N ARG A 74 11.97 0.50 13.48
CA ARG A 74 12.30 1.10 12.18
C ARG A 74 11.04 1.38 11.37
N ASP A 75 10.10 0.44 11.32
CA ASP A 75 8.88 0.56 10.51
C ASP A 75 7.89 1.59 11.08
N LEU A 76 7.83 1.73 12.39
CA LEU A 76 7.05 2.78 13.08
C LEU A 76 7.75 4.15 13.07
N ASN A 77 9.04 4.19 12.72
CA ASN A 77 9.91 5.35 12.91
C ASN A 77 9.89 5.87 14.37
N LEU A 78 9.97 4.94 15.32
CA LEU A 78 9.97 5.21 16.76
C LEU A 78 11.23 4.64 17.41
N PRO A 79 11.78 5.30 18.45
CA PRO A 79 12.83 4.71 19.25
C PRO A 79 12.29 3.52 20.06
N LEU A 80 13.19 2.59 20.39
CA LEU A 80 12.91 1.51 21.32
C LEU A 80 12.69 2.07 22.74
N ASN A 81 11.80 1.45 23.51
CA ASN A 81 11.62 1.76 24.92
C ASN A 81 12.67 1.05 25.79
N ASP A 82 13.95 1.24 25.47
CA ASP A 82 15.10 0.64 26.14
C ASP A 82 16.16 1.66 26.59
N ALA A 83 16.04 2.93 26.16
CA ALA A 83 16.90 4.02 26.57
C ALA A 83 16.83 4.25 28.09
N PRO A 84 17.96 4.22 28.83
CA PRO A 84 17.98 4.23 30.31
C PRO A 84 17.31 5.44 30.99
N ASP A 85 17.15 6.54 30.25
CA ASP A 85 16.56 7.80 30.67
C ASP A 85 15.08 7.95 30.24
N GLN A 86 14.58 7.10 29.34
CA GLN A 86 13.24 7.22 28.74
C GLN A 86 12.35 5.98 28.94
N LEU A 87 12.71 5.09 29.88
CA LEU A 87 11.95 3.87 30.14
C LEU A 87 10.53 4.16 30.64
N GLN A 88 9.57 4.06 29.74
CA GLN A 88 8.14 4.26 29.97
C GLN A 88 7.45 2.95 30.36
N CYS A 89 6.69 2.91 31.44
CA CYS A 89 6.07 1.68 31.92
C CYS A 89 4.66 1.89 32.44
N VAL A 90 3.90 0.80 32.45
CA VAL A 90 2.67 0.65 33.24
C VAL A 90 3.09 0.20 34.64
N CYS A 91 2.63 0.87 35.69
CA CYS A 91 3.03 0.55 37.06
C CYS A 91 1.86 0.09 37.90
N GLY A 92 2.17 -0.81 38.85
CA GLY A 92 1.20 -1.31 39.82
C GLY A 92 0.69 -0.23 40.75
N SER A 93 -0.50 -0.45 41.31
CA SER A 93 -1.09 0.36 42.37
C SER A 93 -0.21 0.29 43.63
N GLY A 94 0.66 1.28 43.81
CA GLY A 94 1.67 1.29 44.88
C GLY A 94 3.11 1.40 44.38
N TYR A 95 3.34 1.44 43.06
CA TYR A 95 4.63 1.81 42.51
C TYR A 95 4.99 3.24 42.94
N THR A 96 6.15 3.40 43.58
CA THR A 96 6.73 4.70 43.92
C THR A 96 8.02 4.89 43.13
N THR A 97 8.24 6.10 42.60
CA THR A 97 9.46 6.48 41.87
C THR A 97 10.74 6.42 42.71
N ALA A 98 10.60 6.18 44.02
CA ALA A 98 11.69 5.95 44.97
C ALA A 98 12.30 4.53 44.88
N LEU A 99 11.76 3.63 44.04
CA LEU A 99 12.29 2.29 43.85
C LEU A 99 13.69 2.33 43.19
N PRO A 100 14.72 1.69 43.78
CA PRO A 100 16.13 1.82 43.37
C PRO A 100 16.46 1.19 42.01
N ASN A 101 15.51 0.48 41.40
CA ASN A 101 15.72 -0.23 40.14
C ASN A 101 15.38 0.69 38.96
N LYS A 102 16.43 1.17 38.29
CA LYS A 102 16.44 2.00 37.05
C LYS A 102 15.69 1.38 35.85
N GLN A 103 14.90 0.34 36.05
CA GLN A 103 14.23 -0.44 35.00
C GLN A 103 12.87 0.14 34.61
N CYS A 104 12.34 1.07 35.41
CA CYS A 104 11.25 1.95 35.02
C CYS A 104 11.57 3.39 35.45
N ARG A 105 11.42 4.36 34.55
CA ARG A 105 11.71 5.78 34.81
C ARG A 105 10.46 6.63 34.85
N LEU A 106 9.57 6.43 33.88
CA LEU A 106 8.33 7.16 33.75
C LEU A 106 7.16 6.20 33.85
N CYS A 107 6.32 6.41 34.85
CA CYS A 107 5.05 5.72 34.94
C CYS A 107 4.03 6.40 34.03
N VAL A 108 3.66 5.76 32.91
CA VAL A 108 2.69 6.34 31.97
C VAL A 108 1.26 6.10 32.43
N SER A 109 1.01 5.04 33.19
CA SER A 109 -0.28 4.72 33.79
C SER A 109 -0.08 3.91 35.07
N SER A 110 -0.90 4.19 36.10
CA SER A 110 -0.94 3.40 37.32
C SER A 110 -2.22 2.58 37.35
N THR A 111 -2.07 1.27 37.18
CA THR A 111 -3.19 0.32 37.15
C THR A 111 -2.83 -0.91 37.97
N PRO A 112 -3.80 -1.57 38.62
CA PRO A 112 -3.56 -2.86 39.25
C PRO A 112 -2.99 -3.83 38.19
N LEU A 113 -1.76 -4.33 38.43
CA LEU A 113 -1.13 -5.31 37.56
C LEU A 113 -1.54 -6.70 38.02
N LEU A 114 -1.84 -7.58 37.07
CA LEU A 114 -2.18 -8.98 37.36
C LEU A 114 -0.96 -9.77 37.78
N SER A 115 0.16 -9.46 37.13
CA SER A 115 1.44 -10.04 37.49
C SER A 115 1.98 -9.43 38.78
N ARG A 116 2.66 -10.23 39.60
CA ARG A 116 3.30 -9.80 40.87
C ARG A 116 4.44 -8.78 40.71
N GLY A 117 4.60 -8.20 39.52
CA GLY A 117 5.60 -7.19 39.23
C GLY A 117 5.13 -5.79 39.64
N ASN A 118 6.08 -4.91 39.93
CA ASN A 118 5.78 -3.51 40.26
C ASN A 118 5.54 -2.64 39.01
N TYR A 119 6.00 -3.09 37.84
CA TYR A 119 5.79 -2.44 36.54
C TYR A 119 5.89 -3.43 35.37
N ARG A 120 5.37 -3.04 34.22
CA ARG A 120 5.51 -3.69 32.91
C ARG A 120 5.89 -2.65 31.86
N ARG A 121 6.83 -3.00 30.97
CA ARG A 121 7.39 -2.08 29.97
C ARG A 121 6.97 -2.52 28.56
N PRO A 122 5.98 -1.86 27.94
CA PRO A 122 5.65 -2.11 26.54
C PRO A 122 6.85 -1.79 25.63
N ASP A 123 6.94 -2.45 24.48
CA ASP A 123 7.99 -2.16 23.50
C ASP A 123 7.94 -0.70 23.01
N PHE A 124 6.72 -0.17 22.82
CA PHE A 124 6.50 1.20 22.35
C PHE A 124 5.36 1.88 23.11
N VAL A 125 5.59 3.12 23.53
CA VAL A 125 4.56 4.00 24.11
C VAL A 125 4.66 5.36 23.45
N THR A 126 3.58 5.79 22.80
CA THR A 126 3.47 7.11 22.17
C THR A 126 2.29 7.87 22.76
N ARG A 127 2.07 9.11 22.28
CA ARG A 127 0.88 9.88 22.64
C ARG A 127 -0.41 9.26 22.08
N ASP A 128 -0.30 8.57 20.95
CA ASP A 128 -1.45 8.12 20.16
C ASP A 128 -1.74 6.64 20.34
N PHE A 129 -0.77 5.82 20.75
CA PHE A 129 -0.97 4.38 20.93
C PHE A 129 0.08 3.73 21.86
N ILE A 130 -0.21 2.50 22.27
CA ILE A 130 0.75 1.56 22.86
C ILE A 130 0.95 0.43 21.86
N ALA A 131 2.19 -0.03 21.64
CA ALA A 131 2.44 -1.19 20.80
C ALA A 131 3.39 -2.19 21.46
N GLU A 132 3.16 -3.46 21.15
CA GLU A 132 3.97 -4.59 21.61
C GLU A 132 4.25 -5.52 20.43
N SER A 133 5.47 -6.04 20.36
CA SER A 133 5.87 -7.04 19.38
C SER A 133 5.98 -8.43 20.00
N LYS A 134 5.47 -9.45 19.30
CA LYS A 134 5.54 -10.85 19.72
C LYS A 134 5.97 -11.73 18.55
N ASN A 135 7.26 -12.01 18.47
CA ASN A 135 7.83 -12.94 17.49
C ASN A 135 7.82 -14.39 18.02
N VAL A 136 6.62 -14.93 18.26
CA VAL A 136 6.41 -16.28 18.83
C VAL A 136 5.46 -17.11 17.96
N GLN A 137 5.50 -18.44 18.12
CA GLN A 137 4.62 -19.33 17.34
C GLN A 137 3.19 -19.36 17.87
N GLN A 138 2.99 -19.16 19.17
CA GLN A 138 1.69 -19.29 19.83
C GLN A 138 1.56 -18.22 20.91
N LEU A 139 0.38 -17.60 20.98
CA LEU A 139 -0.07 -16.76 22.08
C LEU A 139 -1.26 -17.46 22.74
N VAL A 140 -0.97 -18.16 23.83
CA VAL A 140 -1.91 -19.02 24.55
C VAL A 140 -2.44 -18.27 25.77
N TYR A 141 -3.71 -18.49 26.11
CA TYR A 141 -4.30 -17.98 27.35
C TYR A 141 -3.62 -18.55 28.61
N GLU A 142 -3.76 -17.85 29.74
CA GLU A 142 -3.11 -18.21 31.02
C GLU A 142 -1.57 -18.31 30.92
N SER A 143 -0.99 -17.66 29.90
CA SER A 143 0.45 -17.48 29.77
C SER A 143 0.91 -16.16 30.40
N ARG A 144 2.21 -16.06 30.66
CA ARG A 144 2.85 -14.80 31.06
C ARG A 144 2.62 -13.67 30.05
N ASP A 145 2.53 -14.00 28.76
CA ASP A 145 2.22 -13.03 27.71
C ASP A 145 0.78 -12.54 27.84
N PHE A 146 -0.16 -13.41 28.19
CA PHE A 146 -1.55 -13.01 28.39
C PHE A 146 -1.69 -11.98 29.52
N GLU A 147 -1.10 -12.25 30.69
CA GLU A 147 -1.10 -11.29 31.81
C GLU A 147 -0.48 -9.95 31.40
N GLN A 148 0.64 -9.99 30.68
CA GLN A 148 1.34 -8.79 30.22
C GLN A 148 0.48 -7.97 29.25
N ILE A 149 -0.12 -8.62 28.24
CA ILE A 149 -0.98 -7.94 27.27
C ILE A 149 -2.24 -7.39 27.96
N GLN A 150 -2.78 -8.09 28.96
CA GLN A 150 -3.92 -7.61 29.73
C GLN A 150 -3.57 -6.38 30.58
N ASP A 151 -2.40 -6.35 31.19
CA ASP A 151 -1.87 -5.18 31.91
C ASP A 151 -1.74 -3.98 30.94
N TYR A 152 -1.23 -4.21 29.73
CA TYR A 152 -1.15 -3.17 28.68
C TYR A 152 -2.50 -2.71 28.18
N ALA A 153 -3.45 -3.61 27.95
CA ALA A 153 -4.79 -3.26 27.50
C ALA A 153 -5.54 -2.43 28.55
N THR A 154 -5.31 -2.72 29.83
CA THR A 154 -5.88 -1.93 30.94
C THR A 154 -5.28 -0.52 30.99
N ALA A 155 -3.96 -0.40 30.85
CA ALA A 155 -3.30 0.89 30.75
C ALA A 155 -3.73 1.69 29.51
N ALA A 156 -3.84 1.03 28.36
CA ALA A 156 -4.27 1.60 27.09
C ALA A 156 -5.67 2.23 27.22
N ARG A 157 -6.63 1.49 27.80
CA ARG A 157 -7.98 2.01 28.10
C ARG A 157 -7.96 3.19 29.05
N ALA A 158 -7.19 3.11 30.15
CA ALA A 158 -7.07 4.20 31.11
C ALA A 158 -6.49 5.48 30.47
N LEU A 159 -5.64 5.33 29.45
CA LEU A 159 -5.04 6.44 28.71
C LEU A 159 -5.85 6.89 27.50
N GLY A 160 -6.95 6.20 27.14
CA GLY A 160 -7.69 6.45 25.92
C GLY A 160 -6.86 6.22 24.65
N ARG A 161 -5.94 5.25 24.67
CA ARG A 161 -5.04 4.92 23.57
C ARG A 161 -5.31 3.50 23.04
N PRO A 162 -5.30 3.26 21.72
CA PRO A 162 -5.31 1.91 21.16
C PRO A 162 -4.03 1.15 21.51
N LEU A 163 -4.19 -0.14 21.79
CA LEU A 163 -3.12 -1.11 21.90
C LEU A 163 -2.95 -1.83 20.55
N TRP A 164 -1.73 -1.91 20.03
CA TRP A 164 -1.43 -2.66 18.81
C TRP A 164 -0.48 -3.81 19.11
N LEU A 165 -0.88 -5.03 18.75
CA LEU A 165 -0.06 -6.22 18.96
C LEU A 165 0.45 -6.75 17.63
N TYR A 166 1.76 -6.62 17.39
CA TYR A 166 2.40 -7.07 16.16
C TYR A 166 2.93 -8.48 16.35
N VAL A 167 2.39 -9.44 15.60
CA VAL A 167 2.71 -10.87 15.73
C VAL A 167 3.30 -11.44 14.44
N ARG A 168 3.84 -12.65 14.51
CA ARG A 168 4.28 -13.39 13.33
C ARG A 168 3.08 -13.77 12.47
N VAL A 169 3.26 -13.81 11.14
CA VAL A 169 2.16 -14.11 10.19
C VAL A 169 1.46 -15.44 10.49
N ASN A 170 2.21 -16.44 10.95
CA ASN A 170 1.70 -17.76 11.33
C ASN A 170 1.62 -17.97 12.85
N THR A 171 1.61 -16.91 13.67
CA THR A 171 1.31 -17.05 15.11
C THR A 171 -0.12 -17.54 15.29
N GLN A 172 -0.33 -18.58 16.09
CA GLN A 172 -1.66 -18.96 16.56
C GLN A 172 -2.03 -18.06 17.75
N VAL A 173 -3.12 -17.32 17.64
CA VAL A 173 -3.53 -16.33 18.63
C VAL A 173 -4.86 -16.75 19.22
N ASP A 174 -4.90 -16.98 20.53
CA ASP A 174 -6.15 -17.21 21.25
C ASP A 174 -7.06 -15.97 21.14
N LEU A 175 -8.36 -16.20 20.88
CA LEU A 175 -9.36 -15.13 20.67
C LEU A 175 -9.43 -14.12 21.82
N ARG A 176 -9.04 -14.51 23.04
CA ARG A 176 -9.01 -13.61 24.19
C ARG A 176 -8.00 -12.48 24.03
N PHE A 177 -6.86 -12.71 23.36
CA PHE A 177 -5.97 -11.60 23.00
C PHE A 177 -6.66 -10.64 22.03
N THR A 178 -7.39 -11.17 21.04
CA THR A 178 -8.11 -10.34 20.07
C THR A 178 -9.14 -9.44 20.74
N PHE A 179 -9.94 -9.97 21.67
CA PHE A 179 -10.92 -9.17 22.40
C PHE A 179 -10.26 -8.11 23.29
N LEU A 180 -9.17 -8.45 24.00
CA LEU A 180 -8.44 -7.49 24.84
C LEU A 180 -7.93 -6.30 24.03
N VAL A 181 -7.40 -6.55 22.84
CA VAL A 181 -6.77 -5.51 22.02
C VAL A 181 -7.83 -4.68 21.27
N ILE A 182 -8.89 -5.30 20.74
CA ILE A 182 -9.96 -4.58 20.03
C ILE A 182 -10.74 -3.64 20.97
N ASP A 183 -10.95 -4.01 22.23
CA ASP A 183 -11.66 -3.17 23.22
C ASP A 183 -10.92 -1.85 23.52
N THR A 184 -9.63 -1.75 23.17
CA THR A 184 -8.85 -0.51 23.26
C THR A 184 -9.00 0.42 22.05
N GLY A 185 -9.65 -0.06 20.97
CA GLY A 185 -9.67 0.59 19.66
C GLY A 185 -8.48 0.24 18.75
N GLY A 186 -7.60 -0.65 19.18
CA GLY A 186 -6.47 -1.14 18.39
C GLY A 186 -6.72 -2.52 17.77
N GLY A 187 -5.66 -3.26 17.48
CA GLY A 187 -5.78 -4.57 16.83
C GLY A 187 -4.53 -5.44 16.86
N ILE A 188 -4.71 -6.69 16.45
CA ILE A 188 -3.60 -7.64 16.26
C ILE A 188 -3.20 -7.64 14.79
N VAL A 189 -1.92 -7.35 14.52
CA VAL A 189 -1.36 -7.25 13.18
C VAL A 189 -0.46 -8.45 12.92
N ARG A 190 -0.81 -9.29 11.94
CA ARG A 190 0.01 -10.42 11.46
C ARG A 190 1.14 -9.89 10.58
N TYR A 191 2.19 -9.40 11.23
CA TYR A 191 3.14 -8.47 10.64
C TYR A 191 4.46 -9.11 10.22
N PHE A 192 5.04 -9.94 11.08
CA PHE A 192 6.38 -10.48 10.85
C PHE A 192 6.32 -11.70 9.92
N SER A 193 6.76 -11.52 8.68
CA SER A 193 6.88 -12.61 7.70
C SER A 193 7.96 -13.61 8.11
N VAL A 194 7.74 -14.89 7.77
CA VAL A 194 8.69 -15.99 8.04
C VAL A 194 9.16 -16.65 6.75
N PRO A 195 10.32 -17.32 6.75
CA PRO A 195 10.77 -18.11 5.61
C PRO A 195 9.69 -19.10 5.14
N GLY A 196 9.47 -19.13 3.82
CA GLY A 196 8.47 -20.00 3.19
C GLY A 196 7.01 -19.54 3.33
N TRP A 197 6.74 -18.39 3.97
CA TRP A 197 5.41 -17.81 3.95
C TRP A 197 5.13 -17.14 2.60
N GLU A 198 4.04 -17.55 1.94
CA GLU A 198 3.49 -16.87 0.79
C GLU A 198 2.28 -16.05 1.21
N ASP A 199 2.31 -14.73 0.97
CA ASP A 199 1.11 -13.91 1.11
C ASP A 199 0.09 -14.30 0.03
N GLY A 200 -1.09 -14.72 0.47
CA GLY A 200 -2.22 -15.00 -0.41
C GLY A 200 -2.60 -13.78 -1.24
N VAL A 201 -2.51 -12.57 -0.67
CA VAL A 201 -2.84 -11.33 -1.38
C VAL A 201 -1.82 -11.06 -2.48
N ASP A 202 -0.51 -11.22 -2.22
CA ASP A 202 0.52 -11.12 -3.25
C ASP A 202 0.34 -12.15 -4.37
N ARG A 203 0.00 -13.40 -4.02
CA ARG A 203 -0.25 -14.45 -5.00
C ARG A 203 -1.44 -14.11 -5.90
N GLU A 204 -2.57 -13.73 -5.32
CA GLU A 204 -3.75 -13.31 -6.08
C GLU A 204 -3.47 -12.06 -6.93
N ALA A 205 -2.73 -11.09 -6.38
CA ALA A 205 -2.38 -9.88 -7.11
C ALA A 205 -1.46 -10.17 -8.30
N LYS A 206 -0.48 -11.06 -8.17
CA LYS A 206 0.37 -11.51 -9.28
C LYS A 206 -0.46 -12.17 -10.39
N HIS A 207 -1.38 -13.06 -10.03
CA HIS A 207 -2.28 -13.68 -11.00
C HIS A 207 -3.17 -12.66 -11.71
N ALA A 208 -3.78 -11.75 -10.96
CA ALA A 208 -4.66 -10.72 -11.52
C ALA A 208 -3.91 -9.75 -12.44
N ILE A 209 -2.68 -9.35 -12.08
CA ILE A 209 -1.80 -8.54 -12.93
C ILE A 209 -1.42 -9.30 -14.19
N ALA A 210 -1.06 -10.58 -14.08
CA ALA A 210 -0.71 -11.39 -15.25
C ALA A 210 -1.90 -11.54 -16.23
N ILE A 211 -3.10 -11.80 -15.72
CA ILE A 211 -4.33 -11.93 -16.53
C ILE A 211 -4.66 -10.59 -17.19
N SER A 212 -4.77 -9.52 -16.40
CA SER A 212 -5.14 -8.18 -16.87
C SER A 212 -4.11 -7.61 -17.86
N GLY A 213 -2.82 -7.76 -17.56
CA GLY A 213 -1.71 -7.39 -18.44
C GLY A 213 -1.68 -8.21 -19.73
N GLY A 214 -1.99 -9.50 -19.67
CA GLY A 214 -2.15 -10.36 -20.85
C GLY A 214 -3.30 -9.91 -21.75
N VAL A 215 -4.46 -9.58 -21.18
CA VAL A 215 -5.63 -9.06 -21.92
C VAL A 215 -5.30 -7.71 -22.57
N LEU A 216 -4.65 -6.79 -21.85
CA LEU A 216 -4.24 -5.49 -22.39
C LEU A 216 -3.23 -5.67 -23.53
N SER A 217 -2.21 -6.48 -23.34
CA SER A 217 -1.18 -6.74 -24.36
C SER A 217 -1.80 -7.41 -25.60
N GLY A 218 -2.64 -8.42 -25.41
CA GLY A 218 -3.32 -9.12 -26.50
C GLY A 218 -4.24 -8.19 -27.31
N THR A 219 -5.00 -7.32 -26.65
CA THR A 219 -5.87 -6.36 -27.34
C THR A 219 -5.08 -5.30 -28.13
N LEU A 220 -3.96 -4.83 -27.60
CA LEU A 220 -3.05 -3.91 -28.29
C LEU A 220 -2.38 -4.55 -29.51
N ILE A 221 -1.91 -5.80 -29.37
CA ILE A 221 -1.30 -6.56 -30.48
C ILE A 221 -2.33 -6.80 -31.60
N LEU A 222 -3.54 -7.24 -31.24
CA LEU A 222 -4.62 -7.42 -32.21
C LEU A 222 -4.97 -6.12 -32.94
N GLU A 223 -4.96 -4.99 -32.23
CA GLU A 223 -5.17 -3.68 -32.85
C GLU A 223 -4.05 -3.32 -33.83
N ALA A 224 -2.79 -3.50 -33.43
CA ALA A 224 -1.64 -3.24 -34.29
C ALA A 224 -1.66 -4.10 -35.56
N LEU A 225 -1.99 -5.38 -35.44
CA LEU A 225 -2.14 -6.30 -36.57
C LEU A 225 -3.31 -5.90 -37.48
N SER A 226 -4.45 -5.53 -36.91
CA SER A 226 -5.62 -5.08 -37.70
C SER A 226 -5.34 -3.79 -38.48
N ARG A 227 -4.48 -2.91 -37.95
CA ARG A 227 -4.04 -1.69 -38.63
C ARG A 227 -3.07 -2.00 -39.77
N ARG A 228 -2.18 -2.98 -39.62
CA ARG A 228 -1.28 -3.45 -40.70
C ARG A 228 -2.03 -4.09 -41.86
N SER A 229 -3.11 -4.83 -41.61
CA SER A 229 -3.91 -5.47 -42.66
C SER A 229 -4.82 -4.50 -43.43
N ARG A 230 -5.02 -3.26 -42.94
CA ARG A 230 -5.67 -2.23 -43.76
C ARG A 230 -4.68 -1.82 -44.84
N LYS A 231 -4.91 -2.29 -46.07
CA LYS A 231 -4.17 -1.81 -47.26
C LYS A 231 -4.03 -0.30 -47.15
N PRO A 232 -2.80 0.27 -47.23
CA PRO A 232 -2.64 1.71 -47.30
C PRO A 232 -3.60 2.18 -48.38
N ARG A 233 -4.50 3.11 -48.01
CA ARG A 233 -5.37 3.76 -48.98
C ARG A 233 -4.40 4.32 -50.02
N THR A 234 -4.35 3.70 -51.19
CA THR A 234 -3.58 4.23 -52.31
C THR A 234 -3.99 5.69 -52.40
N PRO A 235 -3.03 6.65 -52.34
CA PRO A 235 -3.36 8.04 -52.54
C PRO A 235 -4.20 8.07 -53.81
N LYS A 236 -5.43 8.58 -53.73
CA LYS A 236 -6.22 8.78 -54.95
C LYS A 236 -5.30 9.59 -55.84
N THR A 237 -4.92 9.01 -56.98
CA THR A 237 -4.12 9.70 -58.00
C THR A 237 -4.75 11.08 -58.14
N PRO A 238 -3.97 12.17 -57.94
CA PRO A 238 -4.52 13.51 -58.04
C PRO A 238 -5.29 13.56 -59.34
N ARG A 239 -6.62 13.73 -59.27
CA ARG A 239 -7.42 13.93 -60.47
C ARG A 239 -6.78 15.12 -61.17
N THR A 240 -6.28 14.90 -62.38
CA THR A 240 -5.75 15.97 -63.22
C THR A 240 -6.80 17.07 -63.23
N PRO A 241 -6.51 18.27 -62.67
CA PRO A 241 -7.52 19.31 -62.58
C PRO A 241 -7.97 19.64 -64.00
N LYS A 242 -9.29 19.65 -64.23
CA LYS A 242 -9.88 19.96 -65.54
C LYS A 242 -9.42 21.34 -66.08
N HIS A 243 -8.93 22.22 -65.19
CA HIS A 243 -8.32 23.49 -65.53
C HIS A 243 -7.02 23.70 -64.72
N PRO A 244 -5.84 23.40 -65.30
CA PRO A 244 -4.56 23.53 -64.61
C PRO A 244 -4.24 24.97 -64.21
N ALA A 245 -4.69 25.97 -64.99
CA ALA A 245 -4.48 27.39 -64.68
C ALA A 245 -5.23 27.84 -63.42
N LEU A 246 -6.49 27.42 -63.24
CA LEU A 246 -7.28 27.72 -62.04
C LEU A 246 -6.72 27.04 -60.80
N ALA A 247 -6.22 25.81 -60.93
CA ALA A 247 -5.57 25.10 -59.83
C ALA A 247 -4.23 25.74 -59.43
N ALA A 248 -3.48 26.28 -60.39
CA ALA A 248 -2.25 27.02 -60.12
C ALA A 248 -2.54 28.35 -59.39
N ASN A 249 -3.54 29.11 -59.84
CA ASN A 249 -3.97 30.34 -59.16
C ASN A 249 -4.47 30.08 -57.73
N ASN A 250 -5.25 29.02 -57.52
CA ASN A 250 -5.72 28.69 -56.17
C ASN A 250 -4.57 28.31 -55.23
N LYS A 251 -3.55 27.59 -55.73
CA LYS A 251 -2.34 27.29 -54.96
C LYS A 251 -1.50 28.53 -54.67
N LEU A 252 -1.43 29.47 -55.61
CA LEU A 252 -0.74 30.74 -55.40
C LEU A 252 -1.44 31.56 -54.31
N ASN A 253 -2.77 31.67 -54.38
CA ASN A 253 -3.58 32.37 -53.37
C ASN A 253 -3.49 31.69 -51.99
N GLU A 254 -3.46 30.35 -51.93
CA GLU A 254 -3.25 29.60 -50.69
C GLU A 254 -1.85 29.84 -50.11
N ALA A 255 -0.82 29.94 -50.95
CA ALA A 255 0.55 30.22 -50.54
C ALA A 255 0.70 31.67 -50.03
N GLU A 256 0.07 32.64 -50.69
CA GLU A 256 0.01 34.03 -50.25
C GLU A 256 -0.72 34.15 -48.91
N ALA A 257 -1.88 33.52 -48.76
CA ALA A 257 -2.62 33.51 -47.49
C ALA A 257 -1.82 32.84 -46.35
N LEU A 258 -0.96 31.87 -46.66
CA LEU A 258 -0.10 31.23 -45.67
C LEU A 258 1.07 32.11 -45.27
N LYS A 259 1.64 32.86 -46.23
CA LYS A 259 2.67 33.87 -45.97
C LYS A 259 2.13 34.97 -45.06
N ASP A 260 0.95 35.52 -45.37
CA ASP A 260 0.34 36.60 -44.60
C ASP A 260 0.06 36.16 -43.15
N ARG A 261 -0.50 34.94 -42.96
CA ARG A 261 -0.70 34.38 -41.62
C ARG A 261 0.59 34.15 -40.84
N ALA A 262 1.69 33.83 -41.52
CA ALA A 262 2.99 33.65 -40.88
C ALA A 262 3.58 35.01 -40.48
N THR A 263 3.43 36.03 -41.31
CA THR A 263 3.86 37.40 -41.02
C THR A 263 3.07 38.01 -39.87
N ASP A 264 1.75 37.83 -39.85
CA ASP A 264 0.90 38.29 -38.73
C ASP A 264 1.27 37.60 -37.41
N ARG A 265 1.53 36.29 -37.44
CA ARG A 265 1.99 35.57 -36.24
C ARG A 265 3.34 36.06 -35.74
N ALA A 266 4.28 36.35 -36.64
CA ALA A 266 5.58 36.89 -36.27
C ALA A 266 5.45 38.28 -35.63
N ARG A 267 4.58 39.14 -36.18
CA ARG A 267 4.29 40.48 -35.64
C ARG A 267 3.69 40.42 -34.23
N ILE A 268 2.70 39.54 -34.01
CA ILE A 268 2.06 39.36 -32.70
C ILE A 268 3.06 38.88 -31.64
N ILE A 269 4.07 38.07 -32.01
CA ILE A 269 5.10 37.61 -31.07
C ILE A 269 6.00 38.78 -30.66
N ILE A 270 6.42 39.61 -31.62
CA ILE A 270 7.28 40.79 -31.35
C ILE A 270 6.57 41.80 -30.44
N GLU A 271 5.30 42.13 -30.72
CA GLU A 271 4.50 43.06 -29.91
C GLU A 271 4.19 42.56 -28.48
N ARG A 272 4.46 41.28 -28.18
CA ARG A 272 4.22 40.66 -26.86
C ARG A 272 5.48 40.52 -26.02
N GLU A 273 6.65 40.72 -26.64
CA GLU A 273 7.98 40.67 -26.00
C GLU A 273 8.53 42.07 -25.67
N GLU A 274 7.88 43.14 -26.16
CA GLU A 274 8.07 44.55 -25.72
C GLU A 274 7.10 44.93 -24.59
#